data_AF-A0A7C2AF21-F1
#
_entry.id   AF-A0A7C2AF21-F1
#
_cell.length_a   1.000
_cell.length_b   1.000
_cell.length_c   1.000
_cell.angle_alpha   90.00
_cell.angle_beta   90.00
_cell.angle_gamma   90.00
#
_symmetry.space_group_name_H-M   'P 1'
#
loop_
_entity.id
_entity.type
_entity.pdbx_description
1 polymer ?
#
loop_
_entity_poly.entity_id
_entity_poly.type
_entity_poly.pdbx_seq_one_letter_code
_entity_poly.pdbx_strand_id
1 'polypeptide(L)'
;MAISKDLLEKARRVLAEYALCDSCLGRLFGMAGYGLSNAERGRALKTLLLMESYDAVHGLTDEKTVTCLARTGFKPAEELLKKLGVSEPERQACYICSGVMERLSELAAMCVDAGKEFEYRTFQVGCKVPKEVSDREEKLWLAFQLDAPESIKSDITREVGKLIETATGKRYSREDPDTVFVIDVGAWSVSVHSRPICIYGRYRKLVRGLPPEPLAQAAGSPPGVSNIR
;
A
#
# COMPACT_ATOMS: atom_id res chain seq x y z
N MET A 1 1.27 12.84 30.32
CA MET A 1 2.60 13.42 29.99
C MET A 1 3.68 12.37 29.68
N ALA A 2 3.62 11.14 30.19
CA ALA A 2 4.65 10.12 29.91
C ALA A 2 4.56 9.47 28.51
N ILE A 3 3.33 9.24 28.00
CA ILE A 3 3.09 8.54 26.72
C ILE A 3 3.65 9.33 25.52
N SER A 4 3.56 10.67 25.54
CA SER A 4 4.07 11.50 24.45
C SER A 4 5.60 11.47 24.34
N LYS A 5 6.31 11.29 25.46
CA LYS A 5 7.78 11.33 25.49
C LYS A 5 8.40 10.01 25.04
N ASP A 6 7.82 8.87 25.42
CA ASP A 6 8.25 7.55 24.93
C ASP A 6 8.05 7.41 23.42
N LEU A 7 6.91 7.88 22.91
CA LEU A 7 6.60 7.84 21.48
C LEU A 7 7.59 8.66 20.63
N LEU A 8 7.90 9.89 21.04
CA LEU A 8 8.88 10.73 20.35
C LEU A 8 10.29 10.15 20.43
N GLU A 9 10.69 9.58 21.57
CA GLU A 9 12.00 8.96 21.70
C GLU A 9 12.13 7.71 20.82
N LYS A 10 11.11 6.86 20.75
CA LYS A 10 11.07 5.74 19.79
C LYS A 10 11.16 6.24 18.35
N ALA A 11 10.40 7.28 17.99
CA ALA A 11 10.46 7.87 16.65
C ALA A 11 11.87 8.42 16.32
N ARG A 12 12.51 9.12 17.27
CA ARG A 12 13.89 9.61 17.14
C ARG A 12 14.87 8.46 16.89
N ARG A 13 14.81 7.40 17.70
CA ARG A 13 15.68 6.22 17.56
C ARG A 13 15.52 5.53 16.20
N VAL A 14 14.28 5.32 15.77
CA VAL A 14 13.99 4.74 14.44
C VAL A 14 14.58 5.63 13.33
N LEU A 15 14.35 6.94 13.40
CA LEU A 15 14.84 7.89 12.41
C LEU A 15 16.35 8.10 12.44
N ALA A 16 17.04 7.75 13.53
CA ALA A 16 18.50 7.76 13.61
C ALA A 16 19.12 6.62 12.80
N GLU A 17 18.46 5.45 12.78
CA GLU A 17 18.94 4.26 12.05
C GLU A 17 18.43 4.21 10.60
N TYR A 18 17.17 4.57 10.37
CA TYR A 18 16.49 4.39 9.08
C TYR A 18 15.84 5.68 8.58
N ALA A 19 16.06 6.01 7.31
CA ALA A 19 15.32 7.08 6.66
C ALA A 19 13.89 6.60 6.34
N LEU A 20 12.87 7.23 6.94
CA LEU A 20 11.46 6.88 6.71
C LEU A 20 10.66 8.09 6.20
N CYS A 21 9.83 7.87 5.18
CA CYS A 21 8.85 8.86 4.75
C CYS A 21 7.75 9.04 5.82
N ASP A 22 6.95 10.09 5.66
CA ASP A 22 5.92 10.45 6.65
C ASP A 22 4.93 9.30 6.88
N SER A 23 4.41 8.67 5.81
CA SER A 23 3.46 7.56 5.95
C SER A 23 4.08 6.35 6.63
N CYS A 24 5.30 5.96 6.25
CA CYS A 24 5.96 4.82 6.86
C CYS A 24 6.28 5.04 8.34
N LEU A 25 6.68 6.25 8.73
CA LEU A 25 6.91 6.59 10.13
C LEU A 25 5.58 6.59 10.92
N GLY A 26 4.54 7.25 10.41
CA GLY A 26 3.25 7.32 11.12
C GLY A 26 2.58 5.97 11.27
N ARG A 27 2.76 5.07 10.30
CA ARG A 27 2.26 3.70 10.34
C ARG A 27 2.83 2.87 11.51
N LEU A 28 4.08 3.14 11.92
CA LEU A 28 4.69 2.48 13.09
C LEU A 28 3.93 2.77 14.39
N PHE A 29 3.16 3.87 14.41
CA PHE A 29 2.37 4.33 15.54
C PHE A 29 0.86 4.35 15.19
N GLY A 30 0.41 3.33 14.47
CA GLY A 30 -0.93 3.16 13.88
C GLY A 30 -2.11 3.55 14.78
N MET A 31 -2.00 3.29 16.08
CA MET A 31 -3.06 3.52 17.06
C MET A 31 -3.04 4.91 17.72
N ALA A 32 -2.03 5.75 17.46
CA ALA A 32 -1.91 7.05 18.10
C ALA A 32 -2.67 8.15 17.32
N GLY A 33 -3.69 8.75 17.93
CA GLY A 33 -4.45 9.86 17.34
C GLY A 33 -5.52 9.38 16.34
N TYR A 34 -6.78 9.74 16.61
CA TYR A 34 -7.95 9.39 15.82
C TYR A 34 -8.15 10.32 14.63
N GLY A 35 -8.56 9.78 13.48
CA GLY A 35 -8.89 10.55 12.28
C GLY A 35 -7.69 11.05 11.47
N LEU A 36 -6.47 10.70 11.87
CA LEU A 36 -5.25 11.06 11.15
C LEU A 36 -4.87 9.98 10.15
N SER A 37 -4.44 10.39 8.95
CA SER A 37 -3.69 9.53 8.05
C SER A 37 -2.30 9.23 8.64
N ASN A 38 -1.68 8.14 8.18
CA ASN A 38 -0.31 7.84 8.58
C ASN A 38 0.68 8.93 8.11
N ALA A 39 0.45 9.56 6.97
CA ALA A 39 1.26 10.66 6.49
C ALA A 39 1.20 11.88 7.44
N GLU A 40 0.00 12.28 7.87
CA GLU A 40 -0.17 13.38 8.82
C GLU A 40 0.47 13.06 10.16
N ARG A 41 0.29 11.83 10.67
CA ARG A 41 0.89 11.40 11.93
C ARG A 41 2.41 11.43 11.87
N GLY A 42 3.02 10.84 10.84
CA GLY A 42 4.48 10.84 10.70
C GLY A 42 5.05 12.24 10.51
N ARG A 43 4.37 13.10 9.74
CA ARG A 43 4.72 14.51 9.61
C ARG A 43 4.68 15.22 10.96
N ALA A 44 3.63 15.00 11.76
CA ALA A 44 3.53 15.58 13.10
C ALA A 44 4.70 15.14 14.00
N LEU A 45 5.09 13.87 13.96
CA LEU A 45 6.24 13.37 14.72
C LEU A 45 7.54 14.06 14.29
N LYS A 46 7.78 14.19 12.99
CA LYS A 46 8.96 14.90 12.46
C LYS A 46 8.97 16.37 12.86
N THR A 47 7.82 17.04 12.83
CA THR A 47 7.68 18.43 13.27
C THR A 47 8.00 18.57 14.75
N LEU A 48 7.45 17.70 15.61
CA LEU A 48 7.73 17.74 17.05
C LEU A 48 9.21 17.47 17.35
N LEU A 49 9.83 16.50 16.67
CA LEU A 49 11.27 16.25 16.80
C LEU A 49 12.10 17.46 16.37
N LEU A 50 11.73 18.13 15.28
CA LEU A 50 12.41 19.35 14.85
C LEU A 50 12.28 20.46 15.90
N MET A 51 11.11 20.63 16.50
CA MET A 51 10.87 21.61 17.57
C MET A 51 11.67 21.30 18.84
N GLU A 52 11.90 20.03 19.17
CA GLU A 52 12.79 19.65 20.29
C GLU A 52 14.27 19.90 19.98
N SER A 53 14.66 19.77 18.71
CA SER A 53 16.04 19.91 18.25
C SER A 53 16.44 21.34 17.90
N TYR A 54 15.48 22.26 17.81
CA TYR A 54 15.71 23.67 17.54
C TYR A 54 14.64 24.55 18.20
N ASP A 55 15.09 25.54 18.97
CA ASP A 55 14.23 26.60 19.48
C ASP A 55 14.89 27.99 19.32
N ALA A 56 14.08 29.04 19.31
CA ALA A 56 14.58 30.40 19.05
C ALA A 56 15.46 30.97 20.17
N VAL A 57 15.44 30.36 21.36
CA VAL A 57 16.16 30.84 22.56
C VAL A 57 17.54 30.18 22.63
N HIS A 58 17.62 28.88 22.41
CA HIS A 58 18.84 28.06 22.52
C HIS A 58 19.48 27.76 21.16
N GLY A 59 18.80 28.06 20.05
CA GLY A 59 19.27 27.73 18.71
C GLY A 59 19.18 26.22 18.43
N LEU A 60 20.18 25.68 17.74
CA LEU A 60 20.25 24.25 17.41
C LEU A 60 20.76 23.45 18.62
N THR A 61 19.91 22.61 19.18
CA THR A 61 20.25 21.78 20.35
C THR A 61 20.68 20.37 19.95
N ASP A 62 20.16 19.83 18.84
CA ASP A 62 20.47 18.49 18.36
C ASP A 62 20.58 18.44 16.83
N GLU A 63 21.79 18.71 16.34
CA GLU A 63 22.13 18.65 14.92
C GLU A 63 21.91 17.25 14.31
N LYS A 64 22.12 16.18 15.10
CA LYS A 64 22.00 14.81 14.60
C LYS A 64 20.56 14.49 14.23
N THR A 65 19.60 14.84 15.09
CA THR A 65 18.18 14.64 14.80
C THR A 65 17.74 15.47 13.59
N VAL A 66 18.15 16.75 13.49
CA VAL A 66 17.82 17.58 12.31
C VAL A 66 18.39 16.99 11.02
N THR A 67 19.63 16.50 11.05
CA THR A 67 20.26 15.82 9.91
C THR A 67 19.50 14.55 9.53
N CYS A 68 19.09 13.76 10.52
CA CYS A 68 18.29 12.54 10.31
C CYS A 68 16.89 12.85 9.76
N LEU A 69 16.31 14.01 10.09
CA LEU A 69 15.05 14.46 9.50
C LEU A 69 15.25 14.92 8.06
N ALA A 70 16.29 15.71 7.80
CA ALA A 70 16.61 16.25 6.47
C ALA A 70 16.87 15.14 5.45
N ARG A 71 17.62 14.08 5.80
CA ARG A 71 17.86 12.94 4.88
C ARG A 71 16.59 12.22 4.43
N THR A 72 15.47 12.37 5.14
CA THR A 72 14.16 11.79 4.74
C THR A 72 13.40 12.65 3.73
N GLY A 73 13.93 13.81 3.33
CA GLY A 73 13.22 14.77 2.49
C GLY A 73 12.28 15.72 3.26
N PHE A 74 12.43 15.82 4.59
CA PHE A 74 11.60 16.70 5.41
C PHE A 74 12.02 18.16 5.23
N LYS A 75 11.30 18.88 4.35
CA LYS A 75 11.62 20.26 3.94
C LYS A 75 11.98 21.23 5.08
N PRO A 76 11.24 21.28 6.21
CA PRO A 76 11.58 22.22 7.29
C PRO A 76 12.96 21.98 7.90
N ALA A 77 13.42 20.72 7.98
CA ALA A 77 14.76 20.41 8.46
C ALA A 77 15.85 20.77 7.44
N GLU A 78 15.59 20.56 6.14
CA GLU A 78 16.51 20.99 5.07
C GLU A 78 16.69 22.51 5.06
N GLU A 79 15.60 23.27 5.17
CA GLU A 79 15.64 24.73 5.24
C GLU A 79 16.38 25.24 6.48
N LEU A 80 16.23 24.56 7.62
CA LEU A 80 16.96 24.91 8.84
C LEU A 80 18.47 24.70 8.67
N LEU A 81 18.91 23.55 8.12
CA LEU A 81 20.34 23.28 7.90
C LEU A 81 20.96 24.25 6.90
N LYS A 82 20.24 24.58 5.82
CA LYS A 82 20.63 25.62 4.85
C LYS A 82 20.89 26.95 5.54
N LYS A 83 19.96 27.38 6.40
CA LYS A 83 20.07 28.65 7.13
C LYS A 83 21.27 28.68 8.08
N LEU A 84 21.61 27.54 8.67
CA LEU A 84 22.74 27.40 9.59
C LEU A 84 24.08 27.18 8.87
N GLY A 85 24.10 27.05 7.55
CA GLY A 85 25.32 26.82 6.77
C GLY A 85 25.94 25.43 6.97
N VAL A 86 25.16 24.48 7.47
CA VAL A 86 25.58 23.08 7.67
C VAL A 86 25.39 22.32 6.36
N SER A 87 26.31 21.41 6.04
CA SER A 87 26.24 20.60 4.83
C SER A 87 24.96 19.77 4.80
N GLU A 88 24.17 19.91 3.73
CA GLU A 88 22.95 19.13 3.55
C GLU A 88 23.28 17.64 3.37
N PRO A 89 22.66 16.74 4.15
CA PRO A 89 22.81 15.31 3.91
C PRO A 89 22.18 14.93 2.56
N GLU A 90 22.76 13.96 1.87
CA GLU A 90 22.14 13.38 0.69
C GLU A 90 20.77 12.76 1.05
N ARG A 91 19.76 13.05 0.22
CA ARG A 91 18.44 12.46 0.40
C ARG A 91 18.49 10.96 0.20
N GLN A 92 17.92 10.24 1.16
CA GLN A 92 17.82 8.79 1.13
C GLN A 92 16.37 8.37 0.84
N ALA A 93 16.21 7.36 -0.01
CA ALA A 93 14.91 6.74 -0.22
C ALA A 93 14.41 6.09 1.08
N CYS A 94 13.10 6.05 1.25
CA CYS A 94 12.49 5.42 2.42
C CYS A 94 12.92 3.94 2.54
N TYR A 95 13.47 3.56 3.69
CA TYR A 95 13.97 2.19 3.92
C TYR A 95 12.89 1.12 3.70
N ILE A 96 11.65 1.40 4.09
CA ILE A 96 10.55 0.44 3.95
C ILE A 96 9.99 0.48 2.52
N CYS A 97 9.38 1.60 2.12
CA CYS A 97 8.58 1.64 0.90
C CYS A 97 9.35 2.06 -0.35
N SER A 98 10.60 2.51 -0.22
CA SER A 98 11.44 2.95 -1.34
C SER A 98 10.74 3.97 -2.27
N GLY A 99 9.86 4.83 -1.73
CA GLY A 99 9.13 5.87 -2.48
C GLY A 99 7.74 5.48 -2.98
N VAL A 100 7.27 4.23 -2.77
CA VAL A 100 5.93 3.79 -3.22
C VAL A 100 4.81 4.66 -2.67
N MET A 101 4.91 5.13 -1.42
CA MET A 101 3.87 5.94 -0.78
C MET A 101 3.69 7.34 -1.40
N GLU A 102 4.68 7.83 -2.15
CA GLU A 102 4.58 9.11 -2.86
C GLU A 102 3.88 8.96 -4.22
N ARG A 103 3.78 7.72 -4.72
CA ARG A 103 3.28 7.37 -6.05
C ARG A 103 1.92 6.63 -6.00
N LEU A 104 1.19 6.77 -4.89
CA LEU A 104 -0.12 6.13 -4.73
C LEU A 104 -1.17 6.63 -5.73
N SER A 105 -1.05 7.89 -6.16
CA SER A 105 -1.90 8.48 -7.21
C SER A 105 -1.75 7.75 -8.55
N GLU A 106 -0.52 7.34 -8.90
CA GLU A 106 -0.26 6.55 -10.11
C GLU A 106 -0.93 5.18 -10.02
N LEU A 107 -0.79 4.49 -8.89
CA LEU A 107 -1.42 3.19 -8.66
C LEU A 107 -2.95 3.28 -8.72
N ALA A 108 -3.52 4.32 -8.11
CA ALA A 108 -4.96 4.58 -8.18
C ALA A 108 -5.41 4.84 -9.64
N ALA A 109 -4.65 5.63 -10.40
CA ALA A 109 -4.95 5.88 -11.82
C ALA A 109 -4.92 4.60 -12.65
N MET A 110 -3.95 3.71 -12.41
CA MET A 110 -3.88 2.40 -13.07
C MET A 110 -5.10 1.53 -12.74
N CYS A 111 -5.55 1.51 -11.50
CA CYS A 111 -6.78 0.81 -11.11
C CYS A 111 -8.01 1.38 -11.81
N VAL A 112 -8.15 2.71 -11.86
CA VAL A 112 -9.27 3.37 -12.54
C VAL A 112 -9.27 3.04 -14.02
N ASP A 113 -8.11 3.04 -14.66
CA ASP A 113 -7.97 2.73 -16.09
C ASP A 113 -8.34 1.28 -16.39
N ALA A 114 -7.76 0.32 -15.66
CA ALA A 114 -8.07 -1.10 -15.80
C ALA A 114 -9.56 -1.40 -15.47
N GLY A 115 -10.17 -0.61 -14.59
CA GLY A 115 -11.59 -0.73 -14.26
C GLY A 115 -12.55 -0.28 -15.36
N LYS A 116 -12.11 0.44 -16.40
CA LYS A 116 -13.03 0.92 -17.45
C LYS A 116 -13.64 -0.20 -18.28
N GLU A 117 -12.98 -1.35 -18.35
CA GLU A 117 -13.46 -2.53 -19.09
C GLU A 117 -14.61 -3.27 -18.38
N PHE A 118 -14.90 -2.91 -17.11
CA PHE A 118 -15.85 -3.64 -16.27
C PHE A 118 -16.98 -2.73 -15.76
N GLU A 119 -18.21 -3.25 -15.78
CA GLU A 119 -19.33 -2.65 -15.08
C GLU A 119 -19.35 -3.13 -13.62
N TYR A 120 -19.21 -2.20 -12.67
CA TYR A 120 -19.24 -2.49 -11.24
C TYR A 120 -19.76 -1.30 -10.43
N ARG A 121 -20.45 -1.59 -9.33
CA ARG A 121 -20.95 -0.61 -8.35
C ARG A 121 -20.08 -0.57 -7.11
N THR A 122 -19.64 -1.74 -6.65
CA THR A 122 -18.74 -1.89 -5.50
C THR A 122 -17.39 -2.43 -5.93
N PHE A 123 -16.34 -2.06 -5.19
CA PHE A 123 -15.02 -2.60 -5.44
C PHE A 123 -14.24 -2.85 -4.14
N GLN A 124 -13.21 -3.68 -4.25
CA GLN A 124 -12.20 -3.88 -3.23
C GLN A 124 -10.81 -3.65 -3.82
N VAL A 125 -9.86 -3.22 -2.98
CA VAL A 125 -8.45 -3.11 -3.35
C VAL A 125 -7.66 -4.10 -2.50
N GLY A 126 -6.95 -5.00 -3.18
CA GLY A 126 -5.91 -5.86 -2.65
C GLY A 126 -4.53 -5.34 -3.04
N CYS A 127 -3.53 -5.69 -2.24
CA CYS A 127 -2.15 -5.30 -2.50
C CYS A 127 -1.21 -6.47 -2.21
N LYS A 128 -0.30 -6.71 -3.15
CA LYS A 128 0.82 -7.62 -3.04
C LYS A 128 2.10 -6.78 -3.00
N VAL A 129 2.79 -6.83 -1.88
CA VAL A 129 4.11 -6.20 -1.71
C VAL A 129 5.20 -7.25 -1.82
N PRO A 130 6.39 -6.89 -2.33
CA PRO A 130 7.56 -7.76 -2.33
C PRO A 130 7.90 -8.24 -0.92
N LYS A 131 8.45 -9.45 -0.82
CA LYS A 131 8.79 -10.06 0.47
C LYS A 131 9.83 -9.22 1.20
N GLU A 132 10.76 -8.63 0.47
CA GLU A 132 11.81 -7.75 1.00
C GLU A 132 11.23 -6.58 1.80
N VAL A 133 10.12 -5.99 1.34
CA VAL A 133 9.45 -4.88 2.02
C VAL A 133 8.79 -5.36 3.31
N SER A 134 8.12 -6.52 3.26
CA SER A 134 7.50 -7.15 4.44
C SER A 134 8.55 -7.52 5.49
N ASP A 135 9.70 -8.06 5.06
CA ASP A 135 10.78 -8.47 5.95
C ASP A 135 11.45 -7.26 6.61
N ARG A 136 11.62 -6.14 5.88
CA ARG A 136 12.12 -4.87 6.46
C ARG A 136 11.18 -4.30 7.51
N GLU A 137 9.88 -4.39 7.26
CA GLU A 137 8.83 -3.97 8.18
C GLU A 137 8.86 -4.79 9.47
N GLU A 138 8.87 -6.11 9.37
CA GLU A 138 8.93 -7.02 10.53
C GLU A 138 10.22 -6.80 11.36
N LYS A 139 11.37 -6.62 10.70
CA LYS A 139 12.63 -6.28 11.39
C LYS A 139 12.52 -5.02 12.23
N LEU A 140 11.90 -3.97 11.69
CA LEU A 140 11.66 -2.72 12.43
C LEU A 140 10.75 -2.94 13.64
N TRP A 141 9.68 -3.73 13.48
CA TRP A 141 8.75 -3.99 14.58
C TRP A 141 9.42 -4.71 15.75
N LEU A 142 10.24 -5.72 15.45
CA LEU A 142 10.99 -6.47 16.45
C LEU A 142 12.09 -5.63 17.11
N ALA A 143 12.84 -4.86 16.33
CA ALA A 143 13.96 -4.07 16.85
C ALA A 143 13.52 -2.95 17.82
N PHE A 144 12.36 -2.33 17.56
CA PHE A 144 11.89 -1.17 18.33
C PHE A 144 10.72 -1.47 19.27
N GLN A 145 10.31 -2.73 19.41
CA GLN A 145 9.23 -3.18 20.31
C GLN A 145 7.96 -2.34 20.14
N LEU A 146 7.46 -2.27 18.91
CA LEU A 146 6.28 -1.47 18.58
C LEU A 146 5.00 -2.23 18.93
N ASP A 147 4.10 -1.60 19.69
CA ASP A 147 2.91 -2.26 20.24
C ASP A 147 1.81 -2.50 19.19
N ALA A 148 1.66 -1.59 18.24
CA ALA A 148 0.59 -1.67 17.25
C ALA A 148 0.92 -0.96 15.92
N PRO A 149 1.93 -1.44 15.18
CA PRO A 149 2.17 -0.96 13.83
C PRO A 149 1.08 -1.45 12.86
N GLU A 150 0.64 -0.59 11.95
CA GLU A 150 -0.21 -0.99 10.83
C GLU A 150 0.67 -1.59 9.70
N SER A 151 0.19 -2.54 8.90
CA SER A 151 0.99 -3.11 7.79
C SER A 151 1.03 -2.16 6.59
N ILE A 152 2.12 -2.15 5.82
CA ILE A 152 2.20 -1.35 4.60
C ILE A 152 1.13 -1.74 3.57
N LYS A 153 0.75 -3.03 3.53
CA LYS A 153 -0.32 -3.53 2.65
C LYS A 153 -1.65 -2.83 2.96
N SER A 154 -2.02 -2.79 4.24
CA SER A 154 -3.27 -2.16 4.69
C SER A 154 -3.30 -0.66 4.43
N ASP A 155 -2.16 0.02 4.60
CA ASP A 155 -2.08 1.45 4.34
C ASP A 155 -2.22 1.77 2.84
N ILE A 156 -1.52 1.03 1.97
CA ILE A 156 -1.64 1.19 0.52
C ILE A 156 -3.08 0.92 0.07
N THR A 157 -3.72 -0.18 0.51
CA THR A 157 -5.08 -0.50 0.07
C THR A 157 -6.10 0.53 0.56
N ARG A 158 -5.95 1.06 1.79
CA ARG A 158 -6.82 2.11 2.33
C ARG A 158 -6.68 3.41 1.55
N GLU A 159 -5.45 3.88 1.33
CA GLU A 159 -5.23 5.18 0.68
C GLU A 159 -5.56 5.12 -0.81
N VAL A 160 -5.19 4.05 -1.51
CA VAL A 160 -5.57 3.86 -2.92
C VAL A 160 -7.09 3.68 -3.05
N GLY A 161 -7.74 2.98 -2.11
CA GLY A 161 -9.19 2.86 -2.06
C GLY A 161 -9.89 4.22 -2.04
N LYS A 162 -9.50 5.11 -1.12
CA LYS A 162 -10.04 6.48 -1.03
C LYS A 162 -9.85 7.27 -2.33
N LEU A 163 -8.69 7.14 -2.97
CA LEU A 163 -8.40 7.80 -4.24
C LEU A 163 -9.32 7.30 -5.36
N ILE A 164 -9.55 5.99 -5.44
CA ILE A 164 -10.47 5.40 -6.43
C ILE A 164 -11.91 5.81 -6.15
N GLU A 165 -12.36 5.82 -4.89
CA GLU A 165 -13.70 6.28 -4.52
C GLU A 165 -13.92 7.73 -4.95
N THR A 166 -12.94 8.60 -4.70
CA THR A 166 -12.99 10.02 -5.09
C THR A 166 -13.00 10.19 -6.61
N ALA A 167 -12.21 9.39 -7.33
CA ALA A 167 -12.09 9.51 -8.79
C ALA A 167 -13.27 8.92 -9.56
N THR A 168 -13.90 7.84 -9.06
CA THR A 168 -14.94 7.09 -9.78
C THR A 168 -16.34 7.28 -9.21
N GLY A 169 -16.48 7.74 -7.97
CA GLY A 169 -17.74 7.79 -7.23
C GLY A 169 -18.31 6.41 -6.85
N LYS A 170 -17.57 5.33 -7.10
CA LYS A 170 -17.98 3.95 -6.75
C LYS A 170 -17.71 3.67 -5.28
N ARG A 171 -18.40 2.67 -4.71
CA ARG A 171 -18.31 2.38 -3.26
C ARG A 171 -17.30 1.29 -2.95
N TYR A 172 -16.43 1.52 -1.97
CA TYR A 172 -15.60 0.47 -1.42
C TYR A 172 -16.44 -0.54 -0.61
N SER A 173 -16.26 -1.83 -0.87
CA SER A 173 -16.92 -2.92 -0.14
C SER A 173 -15.93 -4.06 0.09
N ARG A 174 -15.74 -4.44 1.36
CA ARG A 174 -14.89 -5.58 1.73
C ARG A 174 -15.63 -6.92 1.65
N GLU A 175 -16.92 -6.91 1.94
CA GLU A 175 -17.74 -8.13 2.10
C GLU A 175 -18.33 -8.58 0.77
N ASP A 176 -18.83 -7.64 -0.03
CA ASP A 176 -19.49 -7.92 -1.31
C ASP A 176 -18.97 -6.97 -2.42
N PRO A 177 -17.74 -7.17 -2.90
CA PRO A 177 -17.22 -6.44 -4.05
C PRO A 177 -17.66 -7.07 -5.37
N ASP A 178 -18.15 -6.25 -6.31
CA ASP A 178 -18.38 -6.66 -7.69
C ASP A 178 -17.04 -6.88 -8.42
N THR A 179 -16.01 -6.11 -8.05
CA THR A 179 -14.69 -6.16 -8.66
C THR A 179 -13.59 -5.99 -7.63
N VAL A 180 -12.54 -6.80 -7.73
CA VAL A 180 -11.35 -6.72 -6.88
C VAL A 180 -10.16 -6.28 -7.73
N PHE A 181 -9.58 -5.13 -7.39
CA PHE A 181 -8.31 -4.66 -7.94
C PHE A 181 -7.17 -5.24 -7.12
N VAL A 182 -6.23 -5.93 -7.73
CA VAL A 182 -5.03 -6.45 -7.05
C VAL A 182 -3.82 -5.72 -7.59
N ILE A 183 -3.21 -4.91 -6.72
CA ILE A 183 -2.01 -4.12 -7.03
C ILE A 183 -0.78 -4.97 -6.69
N ASP A 184 0.11 -5.19 -7.66
CA ASP A 184 1.44 -5.73 -7.41
C ASP A 184 2.46 -4.59 -7.41
N VAL A 185 2.96 -4.24 -6.23
CA VAL A 185 3.90 -3.13 -6.03
C VAL A 185 5.29 -3.46 -6.58
N GLY A 186 5.66 -4.75 -6.62
CA GLY A 186 6.95 -5.19 -7.14
C GLY A 186 6.99 -5.15 -8.66
N ALA A 187 5.94 -5.66 -9.31
CA ALA A 187 5.81 -5.66 -10.76
C ALA A 187 5.31 -4.33 -11.34
N TRP A 188 4.85 -3.41 -10.48
CA TRP A 188 4.20 -2.17 -10.88
C TRP A 188 3.04 -2.40 -11.86
N SER A 189 2.12 -3.28 -11.46
CA SER A 189 1.00 -3.74 -12.30
C SER A 189 -0.30 -3.87 -11.50
N VAL A 190 -1.44 -3.76 -12.18
CA VAL A 190 -2.78 -3.97 -11.58
C VAL A 190 -3.50 -5.06 -12.34
N SER A 191 -4.05 -6.05 -11.62
CA SER A 191 -5.00 -7.00 -12.17
C SER A 191 -6.40 -6.74 -11.64
N VAL A 192 -7.40 -7.06 -12.46
CA VAL A 192 -8.82 -6.86 -12.14
C VAL A 192 -9.51 -8.20 -12.13
N HIS A 193 -10.23 -8.50 -11.05
CA HIS A 193 -11.01 -9.72 -10.91
C HIS A 193 -12.48 -9.36 -10.70
N SER A 194 -13.31 -9.59 -11.70
CA SER A 194 -14.77 -9.40 -11.60
C SER A 194 -15.42 -10.62 -10.95
N ARG A 195 -16.43 -10.40 -10.09
CA ARG A 195 -17.26 -11.48 -9.54
C ARG A 195 -18.07 -12.15 -10.66
N PRO A 196 -18.08 -13.50 -10.75
CA PRO A 196 -18.84 -14.20 -11.78
C PRO A 196 -20.34 -13.97 -11.60
N ILE A 197 -21.04 -13.82 -12.74
CA ILE A 197 -22.51 -13.80 -12.76
C ILE A 197 -23.00 -15.23 -13.02
N CYS A 198 -23.76 -15.78 -12.08
CA CYS A 198 -24.38 -17.08 -12.24
C CYS A 198 -25.75 -16.93 -12.92
N ILE A 199 -25.86 -17.42 -14.16
CA ILE A 199 -27.13 -17.46 -14.89
C ILE A 199 -27.77 -18.83 -14.66
N TYR A 200 -28.99 -18.85 -14.14
CA TYR A 200 -29.80 -20.06 -13.99
C TYR A 200 -30.96 -20.05 -14.99
N GLY A 201 -31.25 -21.21 -15.55
CA GLY A 201 -32.38 -21.40 -16.45
C GLY A 201 -32.75 -22.87 -16.54
N ARG A 202 -33.88 -23.14 -17.21
CA ARG A 202 -34.31 -24.49 -17.54
C ARG A 202 -34.31 -24.63 -19.06
N TYR A 203 -33.73 -25.70 -19.58
CA TYR A 203 -33.78 -26.03 -21.00
C TYR A 203 -34.49 -27.38 -21.19
N ARG A 204 -35.18 -27.52 -22.33
CA ARG A 204 -35.77 -28.79 -22.76
C ARG A 204 -34.84 -29.47 -23.74
N LYS A 205 -34.43 -30.69 -23.43
CA LYS A 205 -33.62 -31.52 -24.32
C LYS A 205 -34.53 -32.39 -25.19
N LEU A 206 -34.62 -32.07 -26.48
CA LEU A 206 -35.56 -32.71 -27.40
C LEU A 206 -35.03 -34.02 -28.04
N VAL A 207 -33.71 -34.21 -28.04
CA VAL A 207 -33.05 -35.36 -28.68
C VAL A 207 -32.45 -36.29 -27.62
N ARG A 208 -32.70 -37.60 -27.74
CA ARG A 208 -32.11 -38.65 -26.89
C ARG A 208 -30.68 -38.97 -27.35
N GLY A 209 -29.79 -39.30 -26.42
CA GLY A 209 -28.40 -39.73 -26.73
C GLY A 209 -27.34 -38.63 -26.74
N LEU A 210 -27.70 -37.35 -26.70
CA LEU A 210 -26.72 -36.27 -26.43
C LEU A 210 -26.32 -36.31 -24.95
N PRO A 211 -25.06 -36.20 -24.55
CA PRO A 211 -24.68 -35.99 -23.14
C PRO A 211 -24.96 -34.53 -22.68
N PRO A 212 -25.05 -34.28 -21.37
CA PRO A 212 -25.24 -32.93 -20.81
C PRO A 212 -23.96 -32.07 -20.81
N GLU A 213 -22.79 -32.70 -20.80
CA GLU A 213 -21.48 -32.03 -20.93
C GLU A 213 -21.00 -32.06 -22.38
N PRO A 214 -20.13 -31.13 -22.82
CA PRO A 214 -19.54 -31.20 -24.14
C PRO A 214 -18.83 -32.55 -24.34
N LEU A 215 -19.13 -33.23 -25.45
CA LEU A 215 -18.31 -34.36 -25.89
C LEU A 215 -16.92 -33.82 -26.19
N ALA A 216 -15.96 -34.05 -25.29
CA ALA A 216 -14.54 -33.88 -25.59
C ALA A 216 -14.19 -34.92 -26.67
N GLN A 217 -14.37 -34.57 -27.94
CA GLN A 217 -13.95 -35.42 -29.04
C GLN A 217 -12.42 -35.44 -29.04
N ALA A 218 -11.87 -36.61 -28.70
CA ALA A 218 -10.48 -36.92 -28.93
C ALA A 218 -10.14 -36.60 -30.40
N ALA A 219 -9.15 -35.74 -30.59
CA ALA A 219 -8.58 -35.50 -31.90
C ALA A 219 -8.05 -36.83 -32.48
N GLY A 220 -8.62 -37.27 -33.60
CA GLY A 220 -7.98 -38.19 -34.54
C GLY A 220 -8.17 -39.69 -34.30
N SER A 221 -9.06 -40.30 -35.07
CA SER A 221 -8.76 -41.51 -35.85
C SER A 221 -9.79 -41.66 -36.99
N PRO A 222 -9.37 -41.91 -38.25
CA PRO A 222 -10.26 -42.01 -39.40
C PRO A 222 -11.01 -43.35 -39.44
N PRO A 223 -12.06 -43.50 -40.29
CA PRO A 223 -12.93 -44.66 -40.27
C PRO A 223 -12.20 -45.89 -40.83
N GLY A 224 -12.00 -46.90 -39.98
CA GLY A 224 -11.66 -48.25 -40.40
C GLY A 224 -12.90 -48.96 -40.92
N VAL A 225 -13.00 -49.04 -42.25
CA VAL A 225 -13.93 -49.93 -42.95
C VAL A 225 -13.44 -51.38 -42.83
N SER A 226 -14.38 -52.33 -42.82
CA SER A 226 -14.23 -53.81 -42.89
C SER A 226 -14.01 -54.52 -41.54
N ASN A 227 -14.70 -55.62 -41.18
CA ASN A 227 -15.29 -56.66 -42.02
C ASN A 227 -16.59 -57.24 -41.45
N ILE A 228 -17.42 -57.65 -42.42
CA ILE A 228 -18.49 -58.63 -42.34
C ILE A 228 -17.94 -59.97 -41.80
N ARG A 229 -18.60 -60.54 -40.80
CA ARG A 229 -19.03 -61.95 -40.73
C ARG A 229 -19.97 -62.17 -39.57
#